data_AF-A0A9P6CUA1-F1
#
_entry.id   AF-A0A9P6CUA1-F1
#
_cell.length_a   1.000
_cell.length_b   1.000
_cell.length_c   1.000
_cell.angle_alpha   90.00
_cell.angle_beta   90.00
_cell.angle_gamma   90.00
#
_symmetry.space_group_name_H-M   'P 1'
#
loop_
_entity.id
_entity.type
_entity.pdbx_description
1 polymer ?
#
loop_
_entity_poly.entity_id
_entity_poly.type
_entity_poly.pdbx_seq_one_letter_code
_entity_poly.pdbx_strand_id
1 'polypeptide(L)'
;MFFRKNRFLESIHLFNIDEAHCMNIWGGSFRPDYAKVGILRGRFKGHVATQIAFATFPEHVLNDVCSKIRPSKNLKVIQLINSRPNVALSVLTMQHPEESKADLRFIIPVDATKAGDIPITSRTA
;
A
#
# COMPACT_ATOMS: atom_id res chain seq x y z
N MET A 1 1.91 -11.88 -26.36
CA MET A 1 0.84 -12.01 -27.38
C MET A 1 -0.01 -10.74 -27.56
N PHE A 2 -0.17 -9.84 -26.57
CA PHE A 2 -0.93 -8.57 -26.71
C PHE A 2 -0.16 -7.37 -27.27
N PHE A 3 1.15 -7.25 -27.01
CA PHE A 3 1.99 -6.12 -27.45
C PHE A 3 2.27 -6.06 -28.97
N ARG A 4 1.71 -6.98 -29.76
CA ARG A 4 1.95 -7.07 -31.22
C ARG A 4 1.01 -6.20 -32.04
N LYS A 5 -0.10 -5.72 -31.47
CA LYS A 5 -1.08 -4.87 -32.16
C LYS A 5 -0.86 -3.41 -31.76
N ASN A 6 -0.38 -2.59 -32.70
CA ASN A 6 -0.11 -1.16 -32.46
C ASN A 6 -1.30 -0.40 -31.87
N ARG A 7 -2.53 -0.73 -32.28
CA ARG A 7 -3.77 -0.11 -31.77
C ARG A 7 -3.95 -0.30 -30.25
N PHE A 8 -3.56 -1.45 -29.71
CA PHE A 8 -3.66 -1.69 -28.26
C PHE A 8 -2.72 -0.77 -27.50
N LEU A 9 -1.46 -0.68 -27.94
CA LEU A 9 -0.45 0.18 -27.30
C LEU A 9 -0.78 1.67 -27.44
N GLU A 10 -1.50 2.07 -28.47
CA GLU A 10 -2.01 3.44 -28.66
C GLU A 10 -3.18 3.79 -27.73
N SER A 11 -3.87 2.79 -27.19
CA SER A 11 -5.00 2.99 -26.30
C SER A 11 -4.61 2.97 -24.82
N ILE A 12 -3.33 2.67 -24.51
CA ILE A 12 -2.82 2.70 -23.15
C ILE A 12 -2.44 4.13 -22.82
N HIS A 13 -3.01 4.67 -21.74
CA HIS A 13 -2.71 6.04 -21.29
C HIS A 13 -1.87 6.06 -20.02
N LEU A 14 -2.01 5.02 -19.19
CA LEU A 14 -1.41 4.93 -17.88
C LEU A 14 -0.88 3.52 -17.62
N PHE A 15 0.35 3.47 -17.12
CA PHE A 15 0.95 2.30 -16.53
C PHE A 15 1.09 2.54 -15.02
N ASN A 16 0.16 1.97 -14.25
CA ASN A 16 0.19 2.07 -12.79
C ASN A 16 0.83 0.82 -12.18
N ILE A 17 1.77 1.03 -11.28
CA ILE A 17 2.41 -0.03 -10.51
C ILE A 17 2.05 0.17 -9.04
N ASP A 18 1.06 -0.59 -8.59
CA ASP A 18 0.66 -0.62 -7.19
C ASP A 18 1.58 -1.55 -6.39
N GLU A 19 1.67 -1.31 -5.09
CA GLU A 19 2.53 -2.07 -4.17
C GLU A 19 3.98 -2.25 -4.65
N ALA A 20 4.57 -1.19 -5.21
CA ALA A 20 5.90 -1.27 -5.82
C ALA A 20 7.01 -1.71 -4.84
N HIS A 21 6.74 -1.64 -3.53
CA HIS A 21 7.59 -2.20 -2.49
C HIS A 21 7.88 -3.71 -2.70
N CYS A 22 6.98 -4.46 -3.37
CA CYS A 22 7.16 -5.88 -3.72
C CYS A 22 8.35 -6.13 -4.67
N MET A 23 8.92 -5.09 -5.30
CA MET A 23 10.13 -5.23 -6.13
C MET A 23 11.42 -5.35 -5.31
N ASN A 24 11.37 -5.02 -4.02
CA ASN A 24 12.50 -5.05 -3.11
C ASN A 24 12.39 -6.24 -2.15
N ILE A 25 13.54 -6.77 -1.73
CA ILE A 25 13.66 -7.85 -0.73
C ILE A 25 13.37 -7.32 0.68
N TRP A 26 13.41 -6.00 0.88
CA TRP A 26 13.10 -5.39 2.15
C TRP A 26 11.60 -5.53 2.49
N GLY A 27 11.31 -6.35 3.50
CA GLY A 27 9.95 -6.75 3.89
C GLY A 27 9.57 -8.16 3.42
N GLY A 28 8.62 -8.80 4.10
CA GLY A 28 8.22 -10.20 3.86
C GLY A 28 7.42 -10.47 2.57
N SER A 29 7.42 -9.55 1.61
CA SER A 29 6.49 -9.55 0.46
C SER A 29 7.17 -9.40 -0.91
N PHE A 30 8.44 -9.78 -1.02
CA PHE A 30 9.19 -9.74 -2.28
C PHE A 30 8.59 -10.66 -3.34
N ARG A 31 8.44 -10.13 -4.57
CA ARG A 31 7.99 -10.87 -5.75
C ARG A 31 9.01 -10.74 -6.89
N PRO A 32 9.80 -11.80 -7.18
CA PRO A 32 10.85 -11.74 -8.21
C PRO A 32 10.37 -11.28 -9.59
N ASP A 33 9.15 -11.61 -9.97
CA ASP A 33 8.59 -11.18 -11.25
C ASP A 33 8.20 -9.70 -11.27
N TYR A 34 7.85 -9.13 -10.10
CA TYR A 34 7.57 -7.70 -9.97
C TYR A 34 8.82 -6.86 -10.24
N ALA A 35 10.00 -7.35 -9.85
CA ALA A 35 11.27 -6.66 -10.14
C ALA A 35 11.54 -6.50 -11.65
N LYS A 36 10.88 -7.29 -12.51
CA LYS A 36 11.04 -7.24 -13.98
C LYS A 36 10.01 -6.33 -14.66
N VAL A 37 9.05 -5.77 -13.92
CA VAL A 37 7.94 -4.97 -14.47
C VAL A 37 8.44 -3.70 -15.17
N GLY A 38 9.61 -3.18 -14.78
CA GLY A 38 10.27 -2.07 -15.48
C GLY A 38 10.53 -2.31 -16.97
N ILE A 39 10.67 -3.57 -17.40
CA ILE A 39 10.84 -3.95 -18.82
C ILE A 39 9.61 -3.53 -19.65
N LEU A 40 8.41 -3.55 -19.06
CA LEU A 40 7.17 -3.15 -19.75
C LEU A 40 7.19 -1.67 -20.12
N ARG A 41 7.79 -0.82 -19.29
CA ARG A 41 7.92 0.61 -19.58
C ARG A 41 8.69 0.88 -20.87
N GLY A 42 9.74 0.09 -21.15
CA GLY A 42 10.48 0.17 -22.41
C GLY A 42 9.68 -0.28 -23.64
N ARG A 43 8.53 -0.94 -23.46
CA ARG A 43 7.64 -1.37 -24.55
C ARG A 43 6.49 -0.41 -24.80
N PHE A 44 6.22 0.52 -23.88
CA PHE A 44 5.19 1.53 -24.06
C PHE A 44 5.69 2.70 -24.91
N LYS A 45 4.77 3.33 -25.64
CA LYS A 45 5.08 4.55 -26.40
C LYS A 45 5.28 5.73 -25.42
N GLY A 46 5.99 6.77 -25.85
CA GLY A 46 6.36 7.91 -25.00
C GLY A 46 5.18 8.72 -24.43
N HIS A 47 3.95 8.52 -24.91
CA HIS A 47 2.75 9.17 -24.37
C HIS A 47 2.18 8.51 -23.11
N VAL A 48 2.61 7.28 -22.77
CA VAL A 48 2.07 6.54 -21.63
C VAL A 48 2.66 7.06 -20.33
N ALA A 49 1.82 7.61 -19.46
CA ALA A 49 2.26 8.02 -18.12
C ALA A 49 2.60 6.79 -17.26
N THR A 50 3.57 6.91 -16.36
CA THR A 50 3.88 5.86 -15.37
C THR A 50 3.61 6.39 -13.98
N GLN A 51 2.82 5.66 -13.20
CA GLN A 51 2.56 5.91 -11.79
C GLN A 51 3.08 4.73 -10.96
N ILE A 52 3.64 5.03 -9.80
CA ILE A 52 4.25 4.05 -8.89
C ILE A 52 3.70 4.38 -7.51
N ALA A 53 2.94 3.46 -6.92
CA ALA A 53 2.25 3.64 -5.66
C ALA A 53 2.75 2.63 -4.62
N PHE A 54 2.82 3.07 -3.36
CA PHE A 54 3.26 2.28 -2.21
C PHE A 54 2.94 3.04 -0.91
N ALA A 55 2.73 2.31 0.18
CA ALA A 55 2.37 2.89 1.49
C ALA A 55 3.59 3.21 2.38
N THR A 56 4.63 2.37 2.36
CA THR A 56 5.74 2.43 3.34
C THR A 56 7.07 2.42 2.62
N PHE A 57 7.89 3.45 2.77
CA PHE A 57 9.09 3.58 1.92
C PHE A 57 10.25 4.35 2.57
N PRO A 58 11.22 3.63 3.14
CA PRO A 58 12.54 4.17 3.39
C PRO A 58 13.22 4.59 2.08
N GLU A 59 14.11 5.58 2.14
CA GLU A 59 14.82 6.14 0.98
C GLU A 59 15.56 5.06 0.13
N HIS A 60 16.14 4.04 0.78
CA HIS A 60 16.83 2.97 0.07
C HIS A 60 15.89 2.14 -0.81
N VAL A 61 14.62 1.96 -0.40
CA VAL A 61 13.62 1.23 -1.20
C VAL A 61 13.22 2.07 -2.42
N LEU A 62 13.15 3.39 -2.28
CA LEU A 62 12.94 4.31 -3.40
C LEU A 62 14.03 4.24 -4.44
N ASN A 63 15.27 4.29 -3.99
CA ASN A 63 16.41 4.20 -4.89
C ASN A 63 16.43 2.86 -5.64
N ASP A 64 16.16 1.77 -4.95
CA ASP A 64 16.07 0.44 -5.55
C ASP A 64 14.93 0.32 -6.59
N VAL A 65 13.71 0.76 -6.24
CA VAL A 65 12.57 0.74 -7.16
C VAL A 65 12.79 1.65 -8.36
N CYS A 66 13.32 2.86 -8.16
CA CYS A 66 13.68 3.75 -9.25
C CYS A 66 14.78 3.16 -10.15
N SER A 67 15.75 2.41 -9.60
CA SER A 67 16.78 1.75 -10.40
C SER A 67 16.22 0.66 -11.33
N LYS A 68 15.16 -0.04 -10.89
CA LYS A 68 14.47 -1.12 -11.62
C LYS A 68 13.49 -0.58 -12.66
N ILE A 69 12.69 0.42 -12.31
CA ILE A 69 11.68 1.01 -13.20
C ILE A 69 12.30 2.02 -14.19
N ARG A 70 13.41 2.66 -13.78
CA ARG A 70 14.15 3.69 -14.53
C ARG A 70 13.23 4.82 -15.00
N PRO A 71 12.49 5.50 -14.09
CA PRO A 71 11.53 6.54 -14.47
C PRO A 71 12.18 7.72 -15.20
N SER A 72 11.36 8.60 -15.76
CA SER A 72 11.86 9.82 -16.41
C SER A 72 12.67 10.68 -15.44
N LYS A 73 13.62 11.46 -15.95
CA LYS A 73 14.36 12.46 -15.16
C LYS A 73 13.45 13.49 -14.49
N ASN A 74 12.24 13.69 -15.01
CA ASN A 74 11.23 14.59 -14.46
C ASN A 74 10.28 13.87 -13.48
N LEU A 75 10.75 12.85 -12.76
CA LEU A 75 9.95 12.13 -11.76
C LEU A 75 9.49 13.10 -10.68
N LYS A 76 8.18 13.17 -10.47
CA LYS A 76 7.59 13.87 -9.32
C LYS A 76 7.36 12.86 -8.21
N VAL A 77 7.96 13.12 -7.05
CA VAL A 77 7.74 12.33 -5.83
C VAL A 77 6.74 13.08 -4.97
N ILE A 78 5.64 12.41 -4.62
CA ILE A 78 4.61 12.93 -3.72
C ILE A 78 4.64 12.04 -2.47
N GLN A 79 4.97 12.64 -1.33
CA GLN A 79 4.98 11.97 -0.04
C GLN A 79 3.97 12.64 0.88
N LEU A 80 3.09 11.82 1.46
CA LEU A 80 2.10 12.25 2.44
C LEU A 80 2.43 11.64 3.79
N ILE A 81 2.07 12.36 4.86
CA ILE A 81 2.14 11.82 6.20
C ILE A 81 0.99 10.84 6.44
N ASN A 82 1.22 9.82 7.26
CA ASN A 82 0.19 8.87 7.68
C ASN A 82 -0.60 9.34 8.91
N SER A 83 -0.43 10.59 9.35
CA SER A 83 -1.11 11.13 10.54
C SER A 83 -2.63 11.14 10.35
N ARG A 84 -3.34 10.58 11.33
CA ARG A 84 -4.80 10.53 11.38
C ARG A 84 -5.26 11.23 12.66
N PRO A 85 -5.54 12.56 12.64
CA PRO A 85 -5.93 13.30 13.85
C PRO A 85 -7.25 12.81 14.46
N ASN A 86 -8.03 12.05 13.70
CA ASN A 86 -9.26 11.40 14.13
C ASN A 86 -9.05 9.97 14.70
N VAL A 87 -7.80 9.54 14.93
CA VAL A 87 -7.46 8.24 15.52
C VAL A 87 -6.71 8.48 16.83
N ALA A 88 -7.32 8.09 17.94
CA ALA A 88 -6.68 8.11 19.25
C ALA A 88 -5.91 6.80 19.49
N LEU A 89 -4.65 6.90 19.91
CA LEU A 89 -3.82 5.75 20.30
C LEU A 89 -3.83 5.63 21.83
N SER A 90 -4.14 4.43 22.35
CA SER A 90 -4.12 4.12 23.78
C SER A 90 -3.40 2.79 24.00
N VAL A 91 -2.61 2.70 25.07
CA VAL A 91 -1.90 1.48 25.48
C VAL A 91 -2.29 1.19 26.93
N LEU A 92 -2.82 0.00 27.19
CA LEU A 92 -3.23 -0.45 28.51
C LEU A 92 -2.47 -1.73 28.85
N THR A 93 -1.94 -1.81 30.07
CA THR A 93 -1.30 -3.02 30.57
C THR A 93 -2.36 -4.03 30.99
N MET A 94 -2.25 -5.26 30.49
CA MET A 94 -3.13 -6.35 30.90
C MET A 94 -2.96 -6.65 32.40
N GLN A 95 -4.06 -6.71 33.13
CA GLN A 95 -4.12 -7.06 34.55
C GLN A 95 -4.65 -8.49 34.75
N HIS A 96 -5.29 -9.06 33.72
CA HIS A 96 -5.93 -10.37 33.77
C HIS A 96 -5.38 -11.30 32.68
N PRO A 97 -5.51 -12.64 32.83
CA PRO A 97 -5.14 -13.59 31.78
C PRO A 97 -5.85 -13.29 30.45
N GLU A 98 -5.15 -13.52 29.33
CA GLU A 98 -5.64 -13.19 27.99
C GLU A 98 -6.96 -13.90 27.66
N GLU A 99 -7.13 -15.13 28.14
CA GLU A 99 -8.31 -15.95 27.93
C GLU A 99 -9.57 -15.32 28.54
N SER A 100 -9.42 -14.58 29.65
CA SER A 100 -10.55 -13.93 30.33
C SER A 100 -11.12 -12.75 29.54
N LYS A 101 -10.29 -12.11 28.70
CA LYS A 101 -10.61 -10.85 27.99
C LYS A 101 -11.15 -9.73 28.89
N ALA A 102 -10.98 -9.82 30.22
CA ALA A 102 -11.59 -8.92 31.20
C ALA A 102 -11.15 -7.46 31.00
N ASP A 103 -9.88 -7.26 30.63
CA ASP A 103 -9.32 -5.93 30.37
C ASP A 103 -9.91 -5.22 29.13
N LEU A 104 -10.69 -5.92 28.29
CA LEU A 104 -11.40 -5.31 27.15
C LEU A 104 -12.78 -4.76 27.54
N ARG A 105 -13.21 -4.90 28.81
CA ARG A 105 -14.56 -4.52 29.25
C ARG A 105 -14.91 -3.07 28.96
N PHE A 106 -13.93 -2.16 29.01
CA PHE A 106 -14.12 -0.73 28.74
C PHE A 106 -14.55 -0.43 27.30
N ILE A 107 -14.35 -1.35 26.36
CA ILE A 107 -14.74 -1.21 24.95
C ILE A 107 -16.24 -1.52 24.76
N ILE A 108 -16.82 -2.32 25.67
CA ILE A 108 -18.22 -2.76 25.59
C ILE A 108 -19.11 -1.73 26.32
N PRO A 109 -20.09 -1.10 25.64
CA PRO A 109 -21.04 -0.21 26.30
C PRO A 109 -21.75 -0.88 27.47
N VAL A 110 -22.14 -0.10 28.48
CA VAL A 110 -22.77 -0.64 29.71
C VAL A 110 -24.15 -1.23 29.40
N ASP A 111 -24.83 -0.67 28.41
CA ASP A 111 -26.15 -1.04 27.91
C ASP A 111 -26.13 -2.05 26.76
N ALA A 112 -24.95 -2.50 26.33
CA ALA A 112 -24.82 -3.49 25.26
C ALA A 112 -25.37 -4.86 25.71
N THR A 113 -26.35 -5.37 24.99
CA THR A 113 -27.00 -6.67 25.24
C THR A 113 -26.68 -7.71 24.16
N LYS A 114 -26.22 -7.25 22.99
CA LYS A 114 -25.83 -8.08 21.83
C LYS A 114 -24.63 -7.48 21.13
N ALA A 115 -23.94 -8.29 20.32
CA ALA A 115 -22.72 -7.88 19.62
C ALA A 115 -22.90 -6.64 18.73
N GLY A 116 -24.09 -6.45 18.14
CA GLY A 116 -24.40 -5.28 17.29
C GLY A 116 -24.51 -3.96 18.05
N ASP A 117 -24.60 -3.98 19.38
CA ASP A 117 -24.64 -2.78 20.22
C ASP A 117 -23.23 -2.21 20.44
N ILE A 118 -22.18 -2.99 20.15
CA ILE A 118 -20.79 -2.56 20.27
C ILE A 118 -20.43 -1.73 19.02
N PRO A 119 -20.04 -0.46 19.16
CA PRO A 119 -19.73 0.38 18.02
C PRO A 119 -18.51 -0.13 17.26
N ILE A 120 -18.61 -0.20 15.93
CA ILE A 120 -17.49 -0.53 15.06
C ILE A 120 -16.51 0.65 15.11
N THR A 121 -15.35 0.43 15.74
CA THR A 121 -14.31 1.45 15.96
C THR A 121 -13.48 1.77 14.71
N SER A 122 -13.61 0.97 13.65
CA SER A 122 -13.07 1.27 12.33
C SER A 122 -13.96 0.67 11.24
N ARG A 123 -14.57 1.50 10.39
CA ARG A 123 -15.04 1.04 9.09
C ARG A 123 -13.88 1.19 8.12
N THR A 124 -13.40 0.09 7.54
CA THR A 124 -12.59 0.15 6.33
C THR A 124 -13.46 0.81 5.25
N ALA A 125 -13.01 1.96 4.75
CA ALA A 125 -13.61 2.61 3.60
C ALA A 125 -13.32 1.81 2.33
#